data_AF-A0A356V6F9-F1
#
_entry.id   AF-A0A356V6F9-F1
#
_cell.length_a   1.000
_cell.length_b   1.000
_cell.length_c   1.000
_cell.angle_alpha   90.00
_cell.angle_beta   90.00
_cell.angle_gamma   90.00
#
_symmetry.space_group_name_H-M   'P 1'
#
loop_
_entity.id
_entity.type
_entity.pdbx_description
1 polymer ?
#
loop_
_entity_poly.entity_id
_entity_poly.type
_entity_poly.pdbx_seq_one_letter_code
_entity_poly.pdbx_strand_id
1 'polypeptide(L)'
;WVVISPAIVEPLIAASIAYVAVENIFMSRLSRWRPVVIFGFGLLHGLGFASVLAEFGIPDDQFFPALIGFNIGVELGQLAVIAAAFLAVGVWFRHKKWYRSRISVPASVLIAVIGVFWFFERIFM
;
A
#
# COMPACT_ATOMS: atom_id res chain seq x y z
N TRP A 1 0.10 -12.49 -21.66
CA TRP A 1 0.05 -11.78 -20.37
C TRP A 1 0.43 -10.33 -20.60
N VAL A 2 -0.15 -9.38 -19.85
CA VAL A 2 0.16 -7.94 -20.00
C VAL A 2 1.45 -7.65 -19.23
N VAL A 3 2.50 -7.24 -19.93
CA VAL A 3 3.78 -6.84 -19.32
C VAL A 3 3.79 -5.31 -19.30
N ILE A 4 3.74 -4.73 -18.10
CA ILE A 4 3.83 -3.28 -17.90
C ILE A 4 5.21 -2.99 -17.33
N SER A 5 5.86 -1.94 -17.83
CA SER A 5 7.20 -1.56 -17.38
C SER A 5 7.22 -1.24 -15.87
N PRO A 6 8.14 -1.81 -15.08
CA PRO A 6 8.33 -1.46 -13.67
C PRO A 6 8.55 0.04 -13.46
N ALA A 7 9.20 0.71 -14.40
CA ALA A 7 9.42 2.17 -14.39
C ALA A 7 8.12 2.99 -14.42
N ILE A 8 6.98 2.39 -14.78
CA ILE A 8 5.66 3.01 -14.71
C ILE A 8 4.92 2.54 -13.46
N VAL A 9 4.98 1.24 -13.16
CA VAL A 9 4.19 0.66 -12.07
C VAL A 9 4.71 1.08 -10.70
N GLU A 10 6.02 1.12 -10.48
CA GLU A 10 6.60 1.48 -9.19
C GLU A 10 6.31 2.93 -8.77
N PRO A 11 6.46 3.95 -9.63
CA PRO A 11 5.97 5.30 -9.31
C PRO A 11 4.47 5.32 -9.02
N LEU A 12 3.64 4.61 -9.79
CA LEU A 12 2.19 4.59 -9.54
C LEU A 12 1.83 3.96 -8.19
N ILE A 13 2.56 2.92 -7.77
CA ILE A 13 2.45 2.33 -6.43
C ILE A 13 2.79 3.38 -5.37
N ALA A 14 3.93 4.07 -5.50
CA ALA A 14 4.33 5.11 -4.55
C ALA A 14 3.32 6.28 -4.48
N ALA A 15 2.82 6.72 -5.64
CA ALA A 15 1.79 7.74 -5.76
C ALA A 15 0.47 7.32 -5.08
N SER A 16 0.09 6.04 -5.19
CA SER A 16 -1.12 5.52 -4.53
C SER A 16 -1.03 5.60 -3.00
N ILE A 17 0.14 5.30 -2.42
CA ILE A 17 0.39 5.39 -0.98
C ILE A 17 0.31 6.86 -0.53
N ALA A 18 0.97 7.76 -1.27
CA ALA A 18 0.90 9.19 -0.99
C ALA A 18 -0.54 9.71 -1.08
N TYR A 19 -1.30 9.31 -2.10
CA TYR A 19 -2.70 9.69 -2.28
C TYR A 19 -3.56 9.28 -1.08
N VAL A 20 -3.51 8.01 -0.65
CA VAL A 20 -4.32 7.53 0.48
C VAL A 20 -3.96 8.25 1.77
N ALA A 21 -2.67 8.54 1.99
CA ALA A 21 -2.19 9.26 3.15
C ALA A 21 -2.70 10.72 3.17
N VAL A 22 -2.60 11.42 2.04
CA VAL A 22 -3.14 12.77 1.85
C VAL A 22 -4.65 12.79 2.05
N GLU A 23 -5.37 11.84 1.44
CA GLU A 23 -6.82 11.71 1.60
C GLU A 23 -7.19 11.51 3.07
N ASN A 24 -6.44 10.72 3.84
CA ASN A 24 -6.69 10.50 5.27
C ASN A 24 -6.48 11.76 6.13
N ILE A 25 -5.57 12.65 5.73
CA ILE A 25 -5.33 13.94 6.40
C ILE A 25 -6.54 14.86 6.22
N PHE A 26 -6.99 15.04 4.97
CA PHE A 26 -8.01 16.02 4.62
C PHE A 26 -9.45 15.52 4.79
N MET A 27 -9.69 14.22 4.55
CA MET A 27 -11.02 13.63 4.68
C MET A 27 -11.15 12.89 6.01
N SER A 28 -12.17 13.26 6.78
CA SER A 28 -12.51 12.59 8.05
C SER A 28 -13.54 11.48 7.89
N ARG A 29 -14.18 11.37 6.72
CA ARG A 29 -15.21 10.37 6.40
C ARG A 29 -14.82 9.58 5.16
N LEU A 30 -15.23 8.31 5.10
CA LEU A 30 -15.07 7.50 3.90
C LEU A 30 -15.96 8.05 2.78
N SER A 31 -15.34 8.43 1.67
CA SER A 31 -16.04 8.70 0.41
C SER A 31 -16.64 7.41 -0.16
N ARG A 32 -17.80 7.50 -0.83
CA ARG A 32 -18.41 6.35 -1.54
C ARG A 32 -17.49 5.78 -2.63
N TRP A 33 -16.59 6.60 -3.17
CA TRP A 33 -15.64 6.21 -4.22
C TRP A 33 -14.38 5.53 -3.69
N ARG A 34 -14.12 5.64 -2.39
CA ARG A 34 -12.89 5.13 -1.77
C ARG A 34 -12.66 3.63 -2.02
N PRO A 35 -13.66 2.73 -1.91
CA PRO A 35 -13.46 1.32 -2.21
C PRO A 35 -13.03 1.07 -3.66
N VAL A 36 -13.59 1.83 -4.61
CA VAL A 36 -13.26 1.71 -6.04
C VAL A 36 -11.81 2.14 -6.29
N VAL A 37 -11.39 3.24 -5.68
CA VAL A 37 -10.01 3.75 -5.79
C VAL A 37 -9.01 2.75 -5.19
N ILE A 38 -9.27 2.25 -3.98
CA ILE A 38 -8.40 1.28 -3.31
C ILE A 38 -8.34 -0.04 -4.09
N PHE A 39 -9.45 -0.50 -4.67
CA PHE A 39 -9.45 -1.65 -5.55
C PHE A 39 -8.55 -1.46 -6.77
N GLY A 40 -8.62 -0.28 -7.41
CA GLY A 40 -7.72 0.09 -8.51
C GLY A 40 -6.24 0.08 -8.08
N PHE A 41 -5.93 0.62 -6.90
CA PHE A 41 -4.57 0.53 -6.35
C PHE A 41 -4.14 -0.91 -6.09
N GLY A 42 -5.02 -1.75 -5.54
CA GLY A 42 -4.74 -3.18 -5.36
C GLY A 42 -4.41 -3.89 -6.68
N LEU A 43 -5.11 -3.57 -7.77
CA LEU A 43 -4.78 -4.10 -9.10
C LEU A 43 -3.41 -3.63 -9.60
N LEU A 44 -3.09 -2.34 -9.43
CA LEU A 44 -1.77 -1.81 -9.80
C LEU A 44 -0.64 -2.50 -9.03
N HIS A 45 -0.82 -2.71 -7.72
CA HIS A 45 0.14 -3.40 -6.87
C HIS A 45 0.31 -4.87 -7.31
N GLY A 46 -0.79 -5.56 -7.56
CA GLY A 46 -0.78 -6.95 -8.03
C GLY A 46 -0.10 -7.13 -9.39
N LEU A 47 -0.31 -6.19 -10.32
CA LEU A 47 0.36 -6.18 -11.62
C LEU A 47 1.87 -5.96 -11.50
N GLY A 48 2.29 -4.98 -10.67
CA GLY A 48 3.71 -4.71 -10.43
C GLY A 48 4.43 -5.86 -9.75
N PHE A 49 3.74 -6.56 -8.85
CA PHE A 49 4.29 -7.77 -8.25
C PHE A 49 4.41 -8.91 -9.27
N ALA A 50 3.35 -9.15 -10.06
CA ALA A 50 3.34 -10.22 -11.05
C ALA A 50 4.46 -10.06 -12.10
N SER A 51 4.78 -8.83 -12.52
CA SER A 51 5.92 -8.57 -13.42
C SER A 51 7.25 -8.95 -12.77
N VAL A 52 7.46 -8.57 -11.51
CA VAL A 52 8.69 -8.92 -10.77
C VAL A 52 8.80 -10.44 -10.57
N LEU A 53 7.70 -11.13 -10.24
CA LEU A 53 7.72 -12.58 -10.07
C LEU A 53 8.04 -13.32 -11.37
N ALA A 54 7.60 -12.80 -12.51
CA ALA A 54 7.96 -13.34 -13.82
C ALA A 54 9.44 -13.13 -14.16
N GLU A 55 10.06 -12.03 -13.71
CA GLU A 55 11.50 -11.77 -13.89
C GLU A 55 12.40 -12.71 -13.07
N PHE A 56 11.90 -13.26 -11.96
CA PHE A 56 12.63 -14.23 -11.14
C PHE A 56 12.88 -15.58 -11.84
N GLY A 57 12.36 -15.81 -13.04
CA GLY A 57 12.63 -17.01 -13.84
C GLY A 57 12.08 -18.29 -13.22
N ILE A 58 10.97 -18.19 -12.48
CA ILE A 58 10.32 -19.34 -11.85
C ILE A 58 9.79 -20.27 -12.95
N PRO A 59 10.03 -21.59 -12.85
CA PRO A 59 9.43 -22.57 -13.75
C PRO A 59 7.90 -22.41 -13.84
N ASP A 60 7.32 -22.56 -15.04
CA ASP A 60 5.89 -22.32 -15.29
C ASP A 60 4.96 -23.13 -14.37
N ASP A 61 5.39 -24.35 -14.00
CA ASP A 61 4.67 -25.23 -13.08
C ASP A 61 4.64 -24.72 -11.63
N GLN A 62 5.61 -23.89 -11.24
CA GLN A 62 5.72 -23.32 -9.90
C GLN A 62 5.24 -21.87 -9.78
N PHE A 63 4.91 -21.22 -10.90
CA PHE A 63 4.44 -19.84 -10.91
C PHE A 63 3.16 -19.65 -10.07
N PHE A 64 2.15 -20.50 -10.25
CA PHE A 64 0.89 -20.41 -9.50
C PHE A 64 1.07 -20.66 -8.00
N PRO A 65 1.74 -21.74 -7.55
CA PRO A 65 2.09 -21.92 -6.14
C PRO A 65 2.86 -20.72 -5.55
N ALA A 66 3.84 -20.18 -6.28
CA ALA A 66 4.61 -19.02 -5.84
C ALA A 66 3.74 -17.77 -5.69
N LEU A 67 2.85 -17.52 -6.65
CA LEU A 67 1.91 -16.40 -6.60
C LEU A 67 0.95 -16.50 -5.41
N ILE A 68 0.39 -17.70 -5.16
CA ILE A 68 -0.50 -17.93 -4.01
C ILE A 68 0.27 -17.76 -2.69
N GLY A 69 1.44 -18.39 -2.57
CA GLY A 69 2.28 -18.29 -1.38
C GLY A 69 2.69 -16.85 -1.07
N PHE A 70 3.03 -16.08 -2.09
CA PHE A 70 3.30 -14.66 -1.95
C PHE A 70 2.10 -13.88 -1.44
N ASN A 71 0.92 -14.04 -2.07
CA ASN A 71 -0.29 -13.31 -1.66
C ASN A 71 -0.68 -13.63 -0.20
N ILE A 72 -0.60 -14.91 0.20
CA ILE A 72 -0.82 -15.32 1.59
C ILE A 72 0.20 -14.64 2.51
N GLY A 73 1.49 -14.63 2.13
CA GLY A 73 2.53 -13.96 2.90
C GLY A 73 2.27 -12.46 3.06
N VAL A 74 1.86 -11.76 2.00
CA VAL A 74 1.51 -10.34 2.03
C VAL A 74 0.32 -10.08 2.94
N GLU A 75 -0.77 -10.83 2.79
CA GLU A 75 -1.97 -10.67 3.61
C GLU A 75 -1.64 -10.89 5.10
N LEU A 76 -0.86 -11.93 5.42
CA LEU A 76 -0.41 -12.18 6.80
C LEU A 76 0.48 -11.04 7.32
N GLY A 77 1.40 -10.52 6.51
CA GLY A 77 2.25 -9.39 6.88
C GLY A 77 1.43 -8.13 7.14
N GLN A 78 0.46 -7.82 6.28
CA GLN A 78 -0.44 -6.68 6.44
C GLN A 78 -1.28 -6.81 7.70
N LEU A 79 -1.89 -7.98 7.94
CA LEU A 79 -2.66 -8.25 9.15
C LEU A 79 -1.78 -8.14 10.41
N ALA A 80 -0.54 -8.62 10.37
CA ALA A 80 0.40 -8.51 11.49
C ALA A 80 0.74 -7.04 11.79
N VAL A 81 1.02 -6.23 10.77
CA VAL A 81 1.30 -4.79 10.93
C VAL A 81 0.07 -4.05 11.48
N ILE A 82 -1.12 -4.33 10.95
CA ILE A 82 -2.38 -3.73 11.44
C ILE A 82 -2.62 -4.13 12.90
N ALA A 83 -2.46 -5.41 13.24
CA ALA A 83 -2.63 -5.89 14.60
C ALA A 83 -1.64 -5.23 15.55
N ALA A 84 -0.36 -5.15 15.18
CA ALA A 84 0.67 -4.49 15.98
C ALA A 84 0.34 -3.01 16.21
N ALA A 85 -0.02 -2.26 15.16
CA ALA A 85 -0.41 -0.85 15.28
C ALA A 85 -1.67 -0.67 16.15
N PHE A 86 -2.65 -1.58 16.00
CA PHE A 86 -3.88 -1.56 16.77
C PHE A 86 -3.62 -1.86 18.26
N LEU A 87 -2.78 -2.84 18.58
CA LEU A 87 -2.43 -3.16 19.97
C LEU A 87 -1.57 -2.07 20.63
N ALA A 88 -0.62 -1.49 19.88
CA ALA A 88 0.26 -0.45 20.39
C ALA A 88 -0.50 0.86 20.68
N VAL A 89 -1.48 1.20 19.84
CA VAL A 89 -2.10 2.54 19.89
C VAL A 89 -3.63 2.50 19.87
N GLY A 90 -4.21 1.67 19.00
CA GLY A 90 -5.66 1.57 18.81
C GLY A 90 -6.43 1.18 20.09
N VAL A 91 -6.00 0.14 20.79
CA VAL A 91 -6.68 -0.36 22.02
C VAL A 91 -6.80 0.72 23.09
N TRP A 92 -5.74 1.52 23.27
CA TRP A 92 -5.63 2.47 24.37
C TRP A 92 -6.22 3.83 24.05
N PHE A 93 -6.09 4.28 22.79
CA PHE A 93 -6.27 5.69 22.44
C PHE A 93 -7.34 5.95 21.36
N ARG A 94 -7.90 4.94 20.68
CA ARG A 94 -8.83 5.13 19.54
C ARG A 94 -10.05 6.01 19.84
N HIS A 95 -10.54 6.01 21.09
CA HIS A 95 -11.72 6.77 21.50
C HIS A 95 -11.40 8.18 22.01
N LYS A 96 -10.11 8.54 22.09
CA LYS A 96 -9.69 9.86 22.57
C LYS A 96 -9.84 10.89 21.44
N LYS A 97 -10.43 12.05 21.73
CA LYS A 97 -10.63 13.13 20.75
C LYS A 97 -9.31 13.64 20.13
N TRP A 98 -8.20 13.52 20.85
CA TRP A 98 -6.87 13.92 20.38
C TRP A 98 -6.18 12.87 19.49
N TYR A 99 -6.69 11.64 19.41
CA TYR A 99 -6.08 10.56 18.62
C TYR A 99 -5.85 10.96 17.17
N ARG A 100 -6.83 11.62 16.54
CA ARG A 100 -6.70 12.09 15.16
C ARG A 100 -5.56 13.10 15.02
N SER A 101 -5.53 14.12 15.86
CA SER A 101 -4.57 15.24 15.72
C SER A 101 -3.15 14.89 16.14
N ARG A 102 -2.96 13.98 17.11
CA ARG A 102 -1.64 13.64 17.64
C ARG A 102 -1.04 12.36 17.06
N ILE A 103 -1.85 11.47 16.50
CA ILE A 103 -1.39 10.16 16.01
C ILE A 103 -1.71 9.99 14.53
N SER A 104 -2.99 9.95 14.18
CA SER A 104 -3.39 9.58 12.82
C SER A 104 -2.90 10.58 11.77
N VAL A 105 -3.06 11.88 12.01
CA VAL A 105 -2.63 12.92 11.07
C VAL A 105 -1.10 12.97 10.96
N PRO A 106 -0.31 13.06 12.05
CA PRO A 106 1.16 13.02 11.94
C PRO A 106 1.69 11.77 11.24
N ALA A 107 1.15 10.58 11.55
CA ALA A 107 1.53 9.35 10.86
C ALA A 107 1.20 9.41 9.37
N SER A 108 0.04 9.95 9.00
CA SER A 108 -0.33 10.12 7.59
C SER A 108 0.56 11.14 6.88
N VAL A 109 0.98 12.22 7.56
CA VAL A 109 1.93 13.18 7.00
C VAL A 109 3.27 12.50 6.71
N LEU A 110 3.79 11.69 7.63
CA LEU A 110 5.02 10.94 7.41
C LEU A 110 4.89 9.97 6.23
N ILE A 111 3.80 9.21 6.15
CA ILE A 111 3.53 8.29 5.03
C ILE A 111 3.44 9.07 3.71
N ALA A 112 2.76 10.22 3.69
CA ALA A 112 2.66 11.06 2.50
C ALA A 112 4.03 11.58 2.05
N VAL A 113 4.86 12.06 2.98
CA VAL A 113 6.22 12.54 2.68
C VAL A 113 7.09 11.43 2.11
N ILE A 114 7.09 10.25 2.74
CA ILE A 114 7.85 9.09 2.26
C ILE A 114 7.34 8.63 0.89
N GLY A 115 6.03 8.56 0.70
CA GLY A 115 5.43 8.16 -0.57
C GLY A 115 5.76 9.12 -1.71
N VAL A 116 5.73 10.43 -1.45
CA VAL A 116 6.13 11.46 -2.43
C VAL A 116 7.63 11.39 -2.72
N PHE A 117 8.47 11.18 -1.70
CA PHE A 117 9.90 11.00 -1.88
C PHE A 117 10.20 9.80 -2.80
N TRP A 118 9.62 8.63 -2.51
CA TRP A 118 9.80 7.43 -3.33
C TRP A 118 9.21 7.55 -4.73
N PHE A 119 8.10 8.29 -4.89
CA PHE A 119 7.55 8.59 -6.20
C PHE A 119 8.57 9.31 -7.10
N PHE A 120 9.19 10.37 -6.57
CA PHE A 120 10.20 11.11 -7.33
C PHE A 120 11.49 10.31 -7.51
N GLU A 121 11.93 9.56 -6.50
CA GLU A 121 13.08 8.66 -6.62
C GLU A 121 12.88 7.69 -7.80
N ARG A 122 11.71 7.03 -7.89
CA ARG A 122 11.40 6.06 -8.95
C ARG A 122 11.16 6.65 -10.33
N ILE A 123 10.91 7.95 -10.43
CA ILE A 123 10.77 8.64 -11.73
C ILE A 123 12.13 9.07 -12.28
N PHE A 124 13.05 9.48 -11.40
CA PHE A 124 14.28 10.14 -11.82
C PHE A 124 15.55 9.29 -11.71
N MET A 125 15.50 8.18 -10.96
CA MET A 125 16.59 7.21 -10.84
C MET A 125 16.19 5.87 -11.45
#